data_AF-A0A0F9K8I7-F1
#
_entry.id   AF-A0A0F9K8I7-F1
#
_cell.length_a   1.000
_cell.length_b   1.000
_cell.length_c   1.000
_cell.angle_alpha   90.00
_cell.angle_beta   90.00
_cell.angle_gamma   90.00
#
_symmetry.space_group_name_H-M   'P 1'
#
loop_
_entity.id
_entity.type
_entity.pdbx_description
1 polymer ?
#
loop_
_entity_poly.entity_id
_entity_poly.type
_entity_poly.pdbx_seq_one_letter_code
_entity_poly.pdbx_strand_id
1 'polypeptide(L)'
;MSLLTLPFAGTVTAGGELTLVSQHLKFPYTIRSLHSSFALGCDRTTQIRFFRSPDDSAPTTGQPSGTDLLLQHGQVAYLVGDDEQKIFPHEFPVLERGSFLKVYAKNTDTFPHTIDAQIVIDTRAMELD
;
A
#
# COMPACT_ATOMS: atom_id res chain seq x y z
N MET A 1 19.29 8.45 9.92
CA MET A 1 17.96 9.10 9.84
C MET A 1 17.38 9.21 8.44
N SER A 2 17.42 8.24 7.51
CA SER A 2 16.71 8.40 6.21
C SER A 2 15.48 7.50 6.13
N LEU A 3 14.51 7.79 7.01
CA LEU A 3 13.14 7.33 6.81
C LEU A 3 12.50 8.13 5.68
N LEU A 4 11.84 7.44 4.76
CA LEU A 4 11.08 8.04 3.66
C LEU A 4 9.62 7.57 3.76
N THR A 5 8.70 8.53 3.76
CA THR A 5 7.26 8.25 3.67
C THR A 5 6.81 8.41 2.23
N LEU A 6 6.22 7.36 1.68
CA LEU A 6 5.63 7.35 0.34
C LEU A 6 4.12 7.53 0.47
N PRO A 7 3.56 8.71 0.10
CA PRO A 7 2.13 8.95 0.15
C PRO A 7 1.43 8.41 -1.10
N PHE A 8 0.23 7.88 -0.91
CA PHE A 8 -0.68 7.42 -1.96
C PHE A 8 -2.06 8.03 -1.70
N ALA A 9 -2.53 8.85 -2.64
CA ALA A 9 -3.83 9.49 -2.56
C ALA A 9 -4.62 9.30 -3.87
N GLY A 10 -5.92 9.07 -3.75
CA GLY A 10 -6.80 8.92 -4.90
C GLY A 10 -8.27 8.72 -4.50
N THR A 11 -9.13 8.46 -5.47
CA THR A 11 -10.55 8.16 -5.24
C THR A 11 -10.91 6.88 -5.97
N VAL A 12 -11.41 5.89 -5.23
CA VAL A 12 -11.93 4.65 -5.81
C VAL A 12 -13.44 4.82 -6.04
N THR A 13 -13.89 4.53 -7.25
CA THR A 13 -15.31 4.66 -7.60
C THR A 13 -16.17 3.64 -6.85
N ALA A 14 -17.48 3.90 -6.75
CA ALA A 14 -18.45 2.94 -6.24
C ALA A 14 -18.37 1.60 -7.01
N GLY A 15 -18.36 0.47 -6.29
CA GLY A 15 -18.18 -0.87 -6.86
C GLY A 15 -16.86 -1.08 -7.61
N GLY A 16 -15.93 -0.13 -7.53
CA GLY A 16 -14.74 -0.05 -8.37
C GLY A 16 -13.46 -0.53 -7.68
N GLU A 17 -12.39 -0.47 -8.44
CA GLU A 17 -11.04 -0.83 -8.01
C GLU A 17 -10.06 0.25 -8.48
N LEU A 18 -9.01 0.48 -7.70
CA LEU A 18 -7.99 1.48 -8.00
C LEU A 18 -6.61 0.96 -7.57
N THR A 19 -5.63 1.07 -8.46
CA THR A 19 -4.22 0.83 -8.12
C THR A 19 -3.45 2.15 -8.18
N LEU A 20 -2.82 2.52 -7.07
CA LEU A 20 -1.88 3.63 -6.96
C LEU A 20 -0.46 3.09 -6.91
N VAL A 21 0.46 3.69 -7.67
CA VAL A 21 1.83 3.19 -7.84
C VAL A 21 2.82 4.29 -7.45
N SER A 22 3.84 3.93 -6.67
CA SER A 22 4.93 4.85 -6.31
C SER A 22 5.90 5.07 -7.47
N GLN A 23 6.85 5.98 -7.28
CA GLN A 23 8.02 6.06 -8.14
C GLN A 23 8.89 4.80 -8.04
N HIS A 24 9.69 4.54 -9.07
CA HIS A 24 10.62 3.42 -9.11
C HIS A 24 11.70 3.52 -8.02
N LEU A 25 11.72 2.57 -7.10
CA LEU A 25 12.71 2.44 -6.03
C LEU A 25 13.92 1.62 -6.52
N LYS A 26 14.99 2.33 -6.89
CA LYS A 26 16.21 1.74 -7.48
C LYS A 26 17.22 1.22 -6.47
N PHE A 27 16.90 1.30 -5.18
CA PHE A 27 17.78 0.95 -4.06
C PHE A 27 17.07 -0.07 -3.15
N PRO A 28 17.83 -0.88 -2.40
CA PRO A 28 17.26 -1.72 -1.33
C PRO A 28 16.68 -0.84 -0.22
N TYR A 29 15.65 -1.33 0.45
CA TYR A 29 15.00 -0.61 1.56
C TYR A 29 14.35 -1.59 2.53
N THR A 30 14.07 -1.13 3.74
CA THR A 30 13.24 -1.87 4.71
C THR A 30 11.89 -1.19 4.81
N ILE A 31 10.80 -1.92 4.58
CA ILE A 31 9.48 -1.41 4.94
C ILE A 31 9.39 -1.44 6.46
N ARG A 32 8.96 -0.32 7.05
CA ARG A 32 8.82 -0.13 8.50
C ARG A 32 7.36 -0.16 8.94
N SER A 33 6.47 0.40 8.13
CA SER A 33 5.04 0.40 8.40
C SER A 33 4.19 0.67 7.16
N LEU A 34 2.97 0.15 7.18
CA LEU A 34 1.93 0.38 6.17
C LEU A 34 0.76 1.09 6.87
N HIS A 35 0.36 2.24 6.35
CA HIS A 35 -0.70 3.05 6.94
C HIS A 35 -1.87 3.19 5.97
N SER A 36 -3.08 3.14 6.48
CA SER A 36 -4.31 3.44 5.73
C SER A 36 -5.26 4.24 6.59
N SER A 37 -5.71 5.38 6.07
CA SER A 37 -6.76 6.20 6.65
C SER A 37 -8.09 5.90 5.95
N PHE A 38 -9.14 5.61 6.70
CA PHE A 38 -10.48 5.36 6.16
C PHE A 38 -11.37 6.56 6.47
N ALA A 39 -11.95 7.15 5.43
CA ALA A 39 -12.92 8.22 5.59
C ALA A 39 -14.17 7.75 6.35
N LEU A 40 -14.85 8.67 7.02
CA LEU A 40 -16.16 8.43 7.62
C LEU A 40 -17.17 7.94 6.57
N GLY A 41 -17.94 6.91 6.91
CA GLY A 41 -18.93 6.32 6.02
C GLY A 41 -18.34 5.29 5.06
N CYS A 42 -17.09 4.87 5.26
CA CYS A 42 -16.56 3.69 4.56
C CYS A 42 -17.28 2.42 5.01
N ASP A 43 -17.75 2.33 6.26
CA ASP A 43 -18.49 1.17 6.80
C ASP A 43 -17.83 -0.20 6.50
N ARG A 44 -16.48 -0.25 6.48
CA ARG A 44 -15.69 -1.44 6.13
C ARG A 44 -15.90 -1.98 4.71
N THR A 45 -16.43 -1.18 3.79
CA THR A 45 -16.66 -1.54 2.38
C THR A 45 -15.47 -1.21 1.47
N THR A 46 -14.54 -0.37 1.93
CA THR A 46 -13.28 -0.08 1.22
C THR A 46 -12.17 -0.97 1.75
N GLN A 47 -11.67 -1.88 0.90
CA GLN A 47 -10.56 -2.78 1.20
C GLN A 47 -9.26 -2.20 0.66
N ILE A 48 -8.22 -2.15 1.48
CA ILE A 48 -6.88 -1.66 1.11
C ILE A 48 -5.85 -2.78 1.24
N ARG A 49 -5.02 -2.90 0.21
CA ARG A 49 -3.92 -3.85 0.11
C ARG A 49 -2.64 -3.15 -0.32
N PHE A 50 -1.51 -3.70 0.07
CA PHE A 50 -0.19 -3.15 -0.24
C PHE A 50 0.61 -4.17 -1.02
N PHE A 51 1.21 -3.76 -2.13
CA PHE A 51 1.96 -4.63 -3.01
C PHE A 51 3.38 -4.13 -3.22
N ARG A 52 4.28 -5.08 -3.45
CA ARG A 52 5.60 -4.84 -4.04
C ARG A 52 5.65 -5.53 -5.40
N SER A 53 6.02 -4.81 -6.45
CA SER A 53 6.07 -5.34 -7.82
C SER A 53 7.35 -4.91 -8.55
N PRO A 54 7.87 -5.69 -9.51
CA PRO A 54 8.97 -5.28 -10.37
C PRO A 54 8.53 -4.33 -11.50
N ASP A 55 7.22 -4.18 -11.74
CA ASP A 55 6.66 -3.36 -12.82
C ASP A 55 5.78 -2.21 -12.29
N ASP A 56 5.53 -1.22 -13.14
CA ASP A 56 4.70 -0.04 -12.85
C ASP A 56 3.22 -0.20 -13.23
N SER A 57 2.77 -1.42 -13.55
CA SER A 57 1.40 -1.67 -13.98
C SER A 57 0.39 -1.24 -12.91
N ALA A 58 -0.59 -0.44 -13.33
CA ALA A 58 -1.70 0.04 -12.53
C ALA A 58 -3.02 -0.42 -13.16
N PRO A 59 -3.42 -1.69 -13.01
CA PRO A 59 -4.64 -2.19 -13.64
C PRO A 59 -5.86 -1.45 -13.09
N THR A 60 -6.81 -1.17 -13.99
CA THR A 60 -8.11 -0.58 -13.66
C THR A 60 -9.13 -1.64 -13.23
N THR A 61 -8.80 -2.93 -13.37
CA THR A 61 -9.60 -4.08 -12.96
C THR A 61 -8.69 -5.22 -12.50
N GLY A 62 -8.97 -5.78 -11.33
CA GLY A 62 -8.15 -6.82 -10.72
C GLY A 62 -6.98 -6.26 -9.92
N GLN A 63 -6.39 -7.11 -9.08
CA GLN A 63 -5.23 -6.76 -8.27
C GLN A 63 -3.99 -6.56 -9.15
N PRO A 64 -3.06 -5.66 -8.77
CA PRO A 64 -1.78 -5.54 -9.45
C PRO A 64 -0.94 -6.82 -9.31
N SER A 65 -0.01 -6.99 -10.25
CA SER A 65 1.05 -8.00 -10.14
C SER A 65 1.93 -7.75 -8.91
N GLY A 66 2.58 -8.82 -8.44
CA GLY A 66 3.62 -8.75 -7.42
C GLY A 66 3.24 -9.45 -6.12
N THR A 67 3.96 -9.09 -5.06
CA THR A 67 3.81 -9.64 -3.72
C THR A 67 2.81 -8.82 -2.92
N ASP A 68 1.70 -9.42 -2.48
CA ASP A 68 0.80 -8.84 -1.47
C ASP A 68 1.51 -8.87 -0.11
N LEU A 69 1.85 -7.69 0.41
CA LEU A 69 2.64 -7.51 1.61
C LEU A 69 1.87 -7.89 2.87
N LEU A 70 0.56 -7.67 2.89
CA LEU A 70 -0.28 -8.05 4.02
C LEU A 70 -0.50 -9.56 4.05
N LEU A 71 -0.64 -10.21 2.89
CA LEU A 71 -0.77 -11.66 2.84
C LEU A 71 0.55 -12.37 3.17
N GLN A 72 1.69 -11.85 2.70
CA GLN A 72 3.00 -12.45 2.91
C GLN A 72 3.51 -12.26 4.34
N HIS A 73 3.32 -11.07 4.91
CA HIS A 73 3.90 -10.70 6.20
C HIS A 73 2.87 -10.47 7.29
N GLY A 74 1.62 -10.20 6.92
CA GLY A 74 0.53 -10.02 7.86
C GLY A 74 -0.35 -11.25 8.00
N GLN A 75 -1.18 -11.24 9.03
CA GLN A 75 -2.18 -12.28 9.30
C GLN A 75 -3.51 -12.02 8.57
N VAL A 76 -3.57 -10.99 7.73
CA VAL A 76 -4.79 -10.53 7.04
C VAL A 76 -4.50 -10.22 5.58
N ALA A 77 -5.47 -10.43 4.70
CA ALA A 77 -5.30 -10.19 3.26
C ALA A 77 -5.58 -8.74 2.84
N TYR A 78 -6.20 -7.93 3.70
CA TYR A 78 -6.55 -6.53 3.43
C TYR A 78 -6.91 -5.80 4.72
N LEU A 79 -6.85 -4.47 4.68
CA LEU A 79 -7.36 -3.58 5.71
C LEU A 79 -8.73 -3.04 5.30
N VAL A 80 -9.64 -2.91 6.26
CA VAL A 80 -10.93 -2.21 6.14
C VAL A 80 -11.11 -1.33 7.39
N GLY A 81 -11.86 -0.25 7.30
CA GLY A 81 -12.18 0.59 8.45
C GLY A 81 -13.35 1.53 8.20
N ASP A 82 -13.63 2.36 9.20
CA ASP A 82 -14.62 3.44 9.17
C ASP A 82 -14.20 4.54 10.17
N ASP A 83 -13.96 5.76 9.67
CA ASP A 83 -13.46 6.91 10.44
C ASP A 83 -12.25 6.59 11.35
N GLU A 84 -11.31 5.81 10.82
CA GLU A 84 -10.15 5.34 11.58
C GLU A 84 -8.88 5.29 10.74
N GLN A 85 -7.74 5.42 11.42
CA GLN A 85 -6.44 5.12 10.84
C GLN A 85 -5.96 3.76 11.30
N LYS A 86 -5.56 2.92 10.35
CA LYS A 86 -4.89 1.64 10.62
C LYS A 86 -3.42 1.76 10.32
N ILE A 87 -2.61 1.44 11.32
CA ILE A 87 -1.16 1.36 11.23
C ILE A 87 -0.78 -0.10 11.39
N PHE A 88 -0.07 -0.62 10.40
CA PHE A 88 0.47 -1.97 10.41
C PHE A 88 2.00 -1.89 10.52
N PRO A 89 2.55 -1.91 11.75
CA PRO A 89 3.99 -1.80 11.97
C PRO A 89 4.64 -3.16 11.68
N HIS A 90 5.38 -3.27 10.58
CA HIS A 90 6.08 -4.48 10.19
C HIS A 90 7.42 -4.11 9.59
N GLU A 91 8.46 -4.82 10.02
CA GLU A 91 9.82 -4.63 9.52
C GLU A 91 10.21 -5.80 8.64
N PHE A 92 10.31 -5.57 7.33
CA PHE A 92 10.85 -6.56 6.42
C PHE A 92 11.74 -5.92 5.34
N PRO A 93 12.94 -6.51 5.11
CA PRO A 93 13.89 -6.00 4.14
C PRO A 93 13.47 -6.37 2.71
N VAL A 94 13.60 -5.42 1.81
CA VAL A 94 13.55 -5.59 0.36
C VAL A 94 14.97 -5.42 -0.16
N LEU A 95 15.67 -6.54 -0.37
CA LEU A 95 17.06 -6.56 -0.83
C LEU A 95 17.17 -6.35 -2.34
N GLU A 96 16.13 -6.74 -3.07
CA GLU A 96 16.05 -6.59 -4.52
C GLU A 96 15.91 -5.12 -4.89
N ARG A 97 16.78 -4.66 -5.79
CA ARG A 97 16.70 -3.33 -6.37
C ARG A 97 15.68 -3.31 -7.48
N GLY A 98 15.09 -2.15 -7.68
CA GLY A 98 14.24 -1.89 -8.83
C GLY A 98 12.84 -2.45 -8.64
N SER A 99 12.11 -1.85 -7.71
CA SER A 99 10.73 -2.23 -7.43
C SER A 99 9.84 -1.01 -7.29
N PHE A 100 8.54 -1.27 -7.39
CA PHE A 100 7.46 -0.33 -7.15
C PHE A 100 6.66 -0.81 -5.96
N LEU A 101 6.34 0.12 -5.06
CA LEU A 101 5.33 -0.09 -4.05
C LEU A 101 3.98 0.40 -4.57
N LYS A 102 2.93 -0.38 -4.33
CA LYS A 102 1.58 -0.11 -4.82
C LYS A 102 0.56 -0.20 -3.69
N VAL A 103 -0.48 0.61 -3.78
CA VAL A 103 -1.68 0.51 -2.94
C VAL A 103 -2.83 0.14 -3.85
N TYR A 104 -3.47 -0.98 -3.55
CA TYR A 104 -4.68 -1.41 -4.26
C TYR A 104 -5.89 -1.20 -3.34
N ALA A 105 -6.90 -0.53 -3.88
CA ALA A 105 -8.16 -0.31 -3.22
C ALA A 105 -9.29 -1.01 -3.99
N LYS A 106 -10.18 -1.66 -3.24
CA LYS A 106 -11.43 -2.21 -3.77
C LYS A 106 -12.58 -1.68 -2.93
N ASN A 107 -13.52 -1.01 -3.59
CA ASN A 107 -14.68 -0.43 -2.94
C ASN A 107 -15.91 -1.25 -3.29
N THR A 108 -16.52 -1.87 -2.28
CA THR A 108 -17.77 -2.64 -2.44
C THR A 108 -19.02 -1.82 -2.11
N ASP A 109 -18.87 -0.53 -1.83
CA ASP A 109 -19.97 0.40 -1.61
C ASP A 109 -20.58 0.92 -2.93
N THR A 110 -21.73 1.57 -2.79
CA THR A 110 -22.46 2.33 -3.79
C THR A 110 -22.00 3.78 -3.92
N PHE A 111 -21.12 4.26 -3.03
CA PHE A 111 -20.52 5.60 -3.08
C PHE A 111 -19.01 5.54 -3.32
N PRO A 112 -18.42 6.52 -4.03
CA PRO A 112 -16.98 6.62 -4.16
C PRO A 112 -16.32 6.98 -2.82
N HIS A 113 -15.13 6.43 -2.57
CA HIS A 113 -14.38 6.66 -1.33
C HIS A 113 -12.97 7.18 -1.62
N THR A 114 -12.46 8.02 -0.73
CA THR A 114 -11.10 8.54 -0.82
C THR A 114 -10.11 7.53 -0.26
N ILE A 115 -9.01 7.35 -0.97
CA ILE A 115 -7.87 6.56 -0.53
C ILE A 115 -6.80 7.52 -0.04
N ASP A 116 -6.39 7.33 1.20
CA ASP A 116 -5.22 7.98 1.80
C ASP A 116 -4.40 6.92 2.53
N ALA A 117 -3.26 6.57 1.94
CA ALA A 117 -2.39 5.53 2.43
C ALA A 117 -0.93 5.97 2.38
N GLN A 118 -0.11 5.39 3.26
CA GLN A 118 1.30 5.70 3.32
C GLN A 118 2.10 4.42 3.52
N ILE A 119 3.27 4.36 2.90
CA ILE A 119 4.25 3.32 3.17
C ILE A 119 5.52 4.00 3.67
N VAL A 120 5.95 3.63 4.88
CA VAL A 120 7.18 4.15 5.49
C VAL A 120 8.29 3.15 5.22
N ILE A 121 9.36 3.62 4.61
CA ILE A 121 10.56 2.82 4.33
C ILE A 121 11.80 3.44 4.98
N ASP A 122 12.77 2.60 5.31
CA ASP A 122 14.11 3.01 5.73
C ASP A 122 15.12 2.66 4.65
N THR A 123 15.87 3.65 4.17
CA THR A 123 16.86 3.47 3.10
C THR A 123 18.25 3.14 3.62
N ARG A 124 18.45 3.07 4.94
CA ARG A 124 19.74 2.74 5.58
C ARG A 124 20.07 1.25 5.65
N ALA A 125 19.28 0.37 5.04
CA ALA A 125 19.63 -1.04 4.90
C ALA A 125 20.97 -1.30 4.14
N MET A 126 21.73 -0.25 3.84
CA MET A 126 22.98 -0.22 3.08
C MET A 126 24.22 0.18 3.90
N GLU A 127 24.14 0.48 5.21
CA GLU A 127 25.34 0.92 5.99
C GLU A 127 26.15 -0.24 6.61
N LEU A 128 25.89 -1.48 6.24
CA LEU A 128 26.67 -2.65 6.68
C LEU A 128 27.46 -3.21 5.50
N ASP A 129 28.56 -2.55 5.17
CA ASP A 129 29.72 -3.12 4.46
C ASP A 129 30.98 -2.77 5.27
#